data_AF-A0A087WQZ2-F1
#
_entry.id   AF-A0A087WQZ2-F1
#
_cell.length_a   1.000
_cell.length_b   1.000
_cell.length_c   1.000
_cell.angle_alpha   90.00
_cell.angle_beta   90.00
_cell.angle_gamma   90.00
#
_symmetry.space_group_name_H-M   'P 1'
#
loop_
_entity.id
_entity.type
_entity.pdbx_description
1 polymer ?
#
loop_
_entity_poly.entity_id
_entity_poly.type
_entity_poly.pdbx_seq_one_letter_code
_entity_poly.pdbx_strand_id
1 'polypeptide(L)'
;GIVDGIFTRMGAADNIYKGRSTFMEELTDTAEIIRRASPQSLVILDELGRGTSTHDGIAIAYATLEYFIRDVKSLTLFVTHYPPVCELEKCYPEQVGNYHMGFLVNEDESKQDSGKGLNVLPTYGRHTV
;
A
#
# COMPACT_ATOMS: atom_id res chain seq x y z
N GLY A 1 -21.40 6.96 4.03
CA GLY A 1 -21.73 8.33 3.60
C GLY A 1 -21.53 8.44 2.10
N ILE A 2 -22.19 9.40 1.45
CA ILE A 2 -21.94 9.71 0.03
C ILE A 2 -20.57 10.39 -0.07
N VAL A 3 -19.75 9.99 -1.05
CA VAL A 3 -18.44 10.60 -1.33
C VAL A 3 -18.58 11.68 -2.39
N ASP A 4 -17.77 12.74 -2.31
CA ASP A 4 -17.76 13.83 -3.30
C ASP A 4 -16.86 13.53 -4.51
N GLY A 5 -15.90 12.62 -4.34
CA GLY A 5 -14.99 12.19 -5.39
C GLY A 5 -14.25 10.91 -5.01
N ILE A 6 -13.87 10.15 -6.04
CA ILE A 6 -12.99 8.98 -5.91
C ILE A 6 -11.70 9.31 -6.65
N PHE A 7 -10.60 9.31 -5.93
CA PHE A 7 -9.26 9.58 -6.45
C PHE A 7 -8.42 8.32 -6.36
N THR A 8 -7.85 7.90 -7.48
CA THR A 8 -7.05 6.68 -7.53
C THR A 8 -5.71 6.97 -8.19
N ARG A 9 -4.63 6.59 -7.52
CA ARG A 9 -3.34 6.36 -8.13
C ARG A 9 -3.03 4.89 -7.94
N MET A 10 -3.23 4.12 -9.01
CA MET A 10 -2.79 2.72 -9.07
C MET A 10 -1.77 2.56 -10.18
N GLY A 11 -0.85 1.61 -10.03
CA GLY A 11 0.33 1.42 -10.88
C GLY A 11 0.10 1.74 -12.36
N ALA A 12 1.01 2.49 -12.97
CA ALA A 12 0.96 2.80 -14.39
C ALA A 12 1.31 1.55 -15.22
N ALA A 13 0.55 1.27 -16.28
CA ALA A 13 1.10 0.51 -17.39
C ALA A 13 2.21 1.36 -18.02
N ASP A 14 3.44 0.81 -18.08
CA ASP A 14 4.62 1.52 -18.57
C ASP A 14 4.35 2.20 -19.92
N ASN A 15 4.34 3.53 -19.95
CA ASN A 15 4.28 4.28 -21.19
C ASN A 15 5.68 4.74 -21.59
N ILE A 16 6.46 3.78 -22.08
CA ILE A 16 7.88 3.93 -22.45
C ILE A 16 8.08 5.05 -23.50
N TYR A 17 7.03 5.46 -24.22
CA TYR A 17 7.11 6.33 -25.39
C TYR A 17 6.98 7.84 -25.12
N LYS A 18 6.78 8.31 -23.88
CA LYS A 18 6.47 9.74 -23.60
C LYS A 18 7.66 10.65 -23.26
N GLY A 19 8.88 10.12 -23.11
CA GLY A 19 10.06 10.94 -22.79
C GLY A 19 10.00 11.65 -21.43
N ARG A 20 9.07 11.25 -20.54
CA ARG A 20 8.93 11.71 -19.16
C ARG A 20 9.23 10.55 -18.22
N SER A 21 9.87 10.82 -17.09
CA SER A 21 10.09 9.80 -16.06
C SER A 21 8.75 9.34 -15.51
N THR A 22 8.52 8.03 -15.44
CA THR A 22 7.33 7.43 -14.82
C THR A 22 7.13 8.00 -13.41
N PHE A 23 8.20 8.13 -12.64
CA PHE A 23 8.16 8.70 -11.29
C PHE A 23 7.64 10.15 -11.26
N MET A 24 8.00 10.96 -12.26
CA MET A 24 7.51 12.34 -12.34
C MET A 24 6.01 12.39 -12.67
N GLU A 25 5.52 11.51 -13.55
CA GLU A 25 4.09 11.42 -13.84
C GLU A 25 3.31 10.97 -12.59
N GLU A 26 3.83 9.98 -11.86
CA GLU A 26 3.25 9.50 -10.60
C GLU A 26 3.12 10.59 -9.53
N LEU A 27 4.17 11.39 -9.33
CA LEU A 27 4.14 12.49 -8.37
C LEU A 27 3.23 13.64 -8.84
N THR A 28 3.12 13.86 -10.14
CA THR A 28 2.21 14.87 -10.69
C THR A 28 0.76 14.50 -10.44
N ASP A 29 0.39 13.24 -10.69
CA ASP A 29 -0.95 12.73 -10.40
C ASP A 29 -1.25 12.79 -8.91
N THR A 30 -0.29 12.40 -8.06
CA THR A 30 -0.44 12.47 -6.60
C THR A 30 -0.63 13.91 -6.12
N ALA A 31 0.09 14.88 -6.69
CA ALA A 31 -0.08 16.29 -6.38
C ALA A 31 -1.48 16.81 -6.77
N GLU A 32 -2.03 16.36 -7.88
CA GLU A 32 -3.40 16.69 -8.29
C GLU A 32 -4.44 16.09 -7.36
N ILE A 33 -4.24 14.85 -6.90
CA ILE A 33 -5.11 14.23 -5.88
C ILE A 33 -5.08 15.06 -4.60
N ILE A 34 -3.89 15.40 -4.09
CA ILE A 34 -3.72 16.21 -2.88
C ILE A 34 -4.44 17.56 -2.98
N ARG A 35 -4.38 18.23 -4.14
CA ARG A 35 -5.04 19.53 -4.35
C ARG A 35 -6.56 19.47 -4.36
N ARG A 36 -7.13 18.32 -4.76
CA ARG A 36 -8.57 18.17 -5.02
C ARG A 36 -9.31 17.39 -3.95
N ALA A 37 -8.62 16.51 -3.24
CA ALA A 37 -9.22 15.68 -2.21
C ALA A 37 -9.76 16.55 -1.06
N SER A 38 -10.95 16.17 -0.58
CA SER A 38 -11.60 16.76 0.56
C SER A 38 -11.82 15.71 1.66
N PRO A 39 -12.22 16.10 2.88
CA PRO A 39 -12.60 15.14 3.92
C PRO A 39 -13.72 14.16 3.51
N GLN A 40 -14.52 14.49 2.48
CA GLN A 40 -15.60 13.63 1.97
C GLN A 40 -15.16 12.74 0.80
N SER A 41 -13.89 12.79 0.41
CA SER A 41 -13.36 12.02 -0.71
C SER A 41 -12.92 10.62 -0.29
N LEU A 42 -12.94 9.69 -1.25
CA LEU A 42 -12.25 8.41 -1.18
C LEU A 42 -10.94 8.51 -1.97
N VAL A 43 -9.82 8.24 -1.31
CA VAL A 43 -8.48 8.28 -1.91
C VAL A 43 -7.87 6.88 -1.87
N ILE A 44 -7.35 6.40 -2.99
CA ILE A 44 -6.64 5.12 -3.10
C ILE A 44 -5.28 5.39 -3.71
N LEU A 45 -4.21 5.12 -2.96
CA LEU A 45 -2.82 5.27 -3.40
C LEU A 45 -2.13 3.92 -3.30
N ASP A 46 -1.53 3.49 -4.41
CA ASP A 46 -0.84 2.21 -4.52
C ASP A 46 0.63 2.43 -4.89
N GLU A 47 1.53 1.81 -4.13
CA GLU A 47 2.99 1.82 -4.29
C GLU A 47 3.61 3.21 -4.52
N LEU A 48 3.11 4.25 -3.83
CA LEU A 48 3.68 5.59 -3.93
C LEU A 48 5.15 5.60 -3.46
N GLY A 49 6.03 6.26 -4.23
CA GLY A 49 7.46 6.34 -3.94
C GLY A 49 8.31 5.30 -4.69
N ARG A 50 7.70 4.42 -5.48
CA ARG A 50 8.42 3.55 -6.42
C ARG A 50 9.13 4.37 -7.50
N GLY A 51 10.27 3.88 -8.00
CA GLY A 51 11.00 4.53 -9.10
C GLY A 51 11.98 5.63 -8.69
N THR A 52 12.23 5.80 -7.39
CA THR A 52 13.32 6.61 -6.82
C THR A 52 14.14 5.78 -5.82
N SER A 53 15.16 6.37 -5.20
CA SER A 53 15.94 5.76 -4.12
C SER A 53 15.03 5.31 -2.98
N THR A 54 15.31 4.16 -2.36
CA THR A 54 14.47 3.59 -1.29
C THR A 54 14.18 4.58 -0.15
N HIS A 55 15.19 5.32 0.31
CA HIS A 55 15.03 6.31 1.37
C HIS A 55 14.11 7.46 0.95
N ASP A 56 14.28 7.97 -0.28
CA ASP A 56 13.45 9.05 -0.82
C ASP A 56 12.00 8.57 -1.03
N GLY A 57 11.81 7.35 -1.53
CA GLY A 57 10.50 6.73 -1.73
C GLY A 57 9.74 6.56 -0.41
N ILE A 58 10.41 6.05 0.62
CA ILE A 58 9.84 5.93 1.98
C ILE A 58 9.47 7.31 2.52
N ALA A 59 10.36 8.30 2.40
CA ALA A 59 10.11 9.65 2.92
C ALA A 59 8.89 10.31 2.26
N ILE A 60 8.76 10.18 0.93
CA ILE A 60 7.62 10.69 0.18
C ILE A 60 6.33 9.96 0.56
N ALA A 61 6.36 8.63 0.63
CA ALA A 61 5.21 7.83 0.99
C ALA A 61 4.70 8.17 2.41
N TYR A 62 5.61 8.23 3.38
CA TYR A 62 5.31 8.56 4.77
C TYR A 62 4.69 9.96 4.87
N ALA A 63 5.35 10.99 4.31
CA ALA A 63 4.88 12.37 4.39
C ALA A 63 3.52 12.55 3.70
N THR A 64 3.30 11.84 2.58
CA THR A 64 2.03 11.90 1.86
C THR A 64 0.91 11.27 2.66
N LEU A 65 1.11 10.06 3.20
CA LEU A 65 0.11 9.40 4.04
C LEU A 65 -0.20 10.23 5.29
N GLU A 66 0.83 10.76 5.96
CA GLU A 66 0.64 11.62 7.12
C GLU A 66 -0.21 12.87 6.79
N TYR A 67 -0.02 13.47 5.61
CA TYR A 67 -0.83 14.60 5.16
C TYR A 67 -2.31 14.22 4.98
N PHE A 68 -2.62 13.05 4.42
CA PHE A 68 -4.00 12.58 4.33
C PHE A 68 -4.63 12.30 5.70
N ILE A 69 -3.84 11.81 6.66
CA ILE A 69 -4.30 11.53 8.02
C ILE A 69 -4.59 12.81 8.79
N ARG A 70 -3.65 13.77 8.80
CA ARG A 70 -3.72 14.94 9.68
C ARG A 70 -4.46 16.12 9.06
N ASP A 71 -4.22 16.38 7.79
CA ASP A 71 -4.61 17.62 7.13
C ASP A 71 -5.90 17.43 6.31
N VAL A 72 -5.92 16.48 5.37
CA VAL A 72 -7.11 16.24 4.51
C VAL A 72 -8.23 15.52 5.25
N LYS A 73 -7.89 14.52 6.07
CA LYS A 73 -8.82 13.66 6.83
C LYS A 73 -9.85 12.95 5.94
N SER A 74 -9.44 12.58 4.73
CA SER A 74 -10.23 11.79 3.78
C SER A 74 -10.18 10.30 4.10
N LEU A 75 -11.19 9.55 3.65
CA LEU A 75 -11.13 8.09 3.67
C LEU A 75 -10.03 7.63 2.69
N THR A 76 -8.96 7.05 3.22
CA THR A 76 -7.75 6.75 2.44
C THR A 76 -7.35 5.29 2.54
N LEU A 77 -7.19 4.63 1.40
CA LEU A 77 -6.55 3.32 1.27
C LEU A 77 -5.14 3.54 0.72
N PHE A 78 -4.12 3.16 1.49
CA PHE A 78 -2.72 3.32 1.12
C PHE A 78 -2.04 1.96 1.08
N VAL A 79 -1.71 1.50 -0.12
CA VAL A 79 -1.07 0.20 -0.37
C VAL A 79 0.42 0.44 -0.56
N THR A 80 1.25 -0.23 0.24
CA THR A 80 2.70 -0.03 0.23
C THR A 80 3.45 -1.27 0.64
N HIS A 81 4.67 -1.40 0.11
CA HIS A 81 5.65 -2.39 0.55
C HIS A 81 6.68 -1.80 1.52
N TYR A 82 6.46 -0.59 2.05
CA TYR A 82 7.38 0.09 2.97
C TYR A 82 6.96 -0.13 4.44
N PRO A 83 7.62 -1.03 5.20
CA PRO A 83 7.31 -1.23 6.62
C PRO A 83 7.41 0.03 7.48
N PRO A 84 8.35 0.99 7.25
CA PRO A 84 8.40 2.22 8.04
C PRO A 84 7.14 3.08 7.94
N VAL A 85 6.34 2.95 6.89
CA VAL A 85 5.08 3.71 6.74
C VAL A 85 4.02 3.17 7.71
N CYS A 86 4.05 1.88 8.05
CA CYS A 86 3.12 1.27 9.01
C CYS A 86 3.26 1.82 10.43
N GLU A 87 4.39 2.45 10.77
CA GLU A 87 4.61 3.07 12.07
C GLU A 87 3.65 4.24 12.35
N LEU A 88 3.02 4.80 11.31
CA LEU A 88 1.98 5.84 11.44
C LEU A 88 0.77 5.39 12.26
N GLU A 89 0.45 4.10 12.30
CA GLU A 89 -0.60 3.55 13.18
C GLU A 89 -0.31 3.84 14.66
N LYS A 90 0.97 3.79 15.08
CA LYS A 90 1.35 4.09 16.46
C LYS A 90 1.18 5.58 16.79
N CYS A 91 1.39 6.45 15.81
CA CYS A 91 1.21 7.90 15.96
C CYS A 91 -0.27 8.31 15.92
N TYR A 92 -1.11 7.59 15.17
CA TYR A 92 -2.51 7.91 14.91
C TYR A 92 -3.44 6.69 15.12
N PRO A 93 -3.49 6.11 16.33
CA PRO A 93 -4.12 4.80 16.57
C PRO A 93 -5.66 4.80 16.45
N GLU A 94 -6.29 5.98 16.49
CA GLU A 94 -7.75 6.11 16.32
C GLU A 94 -8.14 6.32 14.85
N GLN A 95 -7.19 6.72 13.99
CA GLN A 95 -7.45 7.10 12.60
C GLN A 95 -6.88 6.12 11.58
N VAL A 96 -5.82 5.38 11.95
CA VAL A 96 -5.08 4.49 11.06
C VAL A 96 -5.20 3.05 11.57
N GLY A 97 -5.38 2.12 10.63
CA GLY A 97 -5.30 0.69 10.91
C GLY A 97 -4.43 0.01 9.88
N ASN A 98 -3.48 -0.81 10.32
CA ASN A 98 -2.65 -1.60 9.42
C ASN A 98 -3.36 -2.91 9.05
N TYR A 99 -3.41 -3.20 7.75
CA TYR A 99 -3.98 -4.43 7.20
C TYR A 99 -2.98 -5.07 6.23
N HIS A 100 -3.05 -6.40 6.10
CA HIS A 100 -2.24 -7.17 5.17
C HIS A 100 -3.10 -8.26 4.52
N MET A 101 -2.71 -8.69 3.32
CA MET A 101 -3.41 -9.75 2.60
C MET A 101 -2.85 -11.10 3.06
N GLY A 102 -3.54 -11.75 4.00
CA GLY A 102 -3.18 -13.09 4.46
C GLY A 102 -3.35 -14.14 3.36
N PHE A 103 -2.38 -15.05 3.24
CA PHE A 103 -2.45 -16.20 2.34
C PHE A 103 -2.48 -17.50 3.17
N LEU A 104 -3.42 -18.41 2.84
CA LEU A 104 -3.54 -19.71 3.50
C LEU A 104 -3.09 -20.79 2.53
N VAL A 105 -2.02 -21.51 2.91
CA VAL A 105 -1.54 -22.67 2.15
C VAL A 105 -2.30 -23.90 2.67
N ASN A 106 -3.17 -24.47 1.85
CA ASN A 106 -3.77 -25.77 2.16
C ASN A 106 -2.75 -26.87 1.85
N GLU A 107 -2.27 -27.58 2.87
CA GLU A 107 -1.32 -28.69 2.73
C GLU A 107 -1.93 -29.95 2.07
N ASP A 108 -3.19 -29.90 1.64
CA ASP A 108 -3.94 -31.06 1.13
C ASP A 108 -3.71 -31.36 -0.37
N GLU A 109 -3.02 -30.50 -1.13
CA GLU A 109 -2.71 -30.72 -2.55
C GLU A 109 -1.30 -31.29 -2.81
N SER A 110 -0.48 -31.53 -1.77
CA SER A 110 0.87 -32.08 -1.92
C SER A 110 1.03 -33.53 -1.44
N LYS A 111 -0.07 -34.22 -1.11
CA LYS A 111 -0.08 -35.66 -0.76
C LYS A 111 -0.82 -36.52 -1.77
N GLN A 112 -0.41 -36.42 -3.03
CA GLN A 112 -0.49 -37.52 -4.01
C GLN A 112 0.90 -37.84 -4.58
N ASP A 113 1.92 -37.90 -3.72
CA ASP A 113 3.01 -38.85 -3.97
C ASP A 113 3.71 -39.23 -2.65
N SER A 114 3.94 -40.54 -2.49
CA SER A 114 4.91 -41.18 -1.59
C SER A 114 4.69 -41.13 -0.06
N GLY A 115 3.92 -42.11 0.44
CA GLY A 115 4.30 -43.06 1.50
C GLY A 115 5.05 -42.63 2.78
N LYS A 116 4.36 -42.85 3.92
CA LYS A 116 4.84 -43.14 5.30
C LYS A 116 5.49 -42.00 6.12
N GLY A 117 4.64 -41.41 6.98
CA GLY A 117 4.81 -41.30 8.44
C GLY A 117 6.05 -40.61 9.03
N LEU A 118 5.87 -39.38 9.52
CA LEU A 118 6.37 -38.96 10.84
C LEU A 118 5.65 -37.67 11.27
N ASN A 119 5.16 -37.64 12.52
CA ASN A 119 4.56 -36.46 13.15
C ASN A 119 5.61 -35.37 13.36
N VAL A 120 5.43 -34.19 12.75
CA VAL A 120 6.14 -32.97 13.15
C VAL A 120 5.18 -31.79 13.04
N LEU A 121 4.98 -31.07 14.15
CA LEU A 121 4.13 -29.89 14.26
C LEU A 121 4.68 -28.75 13.38
N PRO A 122 3.87 -28.06 12.55
CA PRO A 122 4.36 -26.92 11.80
C PRO A 122 4.45 -25.66 12.67
N THR A 123 5.64 -25.08 12.71
CA THR A 123 5.94 -23.74 13.21
C THR A 123 5.33 -22.68 12.28
N TYR A 124 4.54 -21.77 12.85
CA TYR A 124 3.99 -20.60 12.17
C TYR A 124 5.10 -19.65 11.70
N GLY A 125 5.35 -19.61 10.39
CA GLY A 125 6.14 -18.56 9.74
C GLY A 125 5.26 -17.35 9.44
N ARG A 126 5.35 -16.30 10.26
CA ARG A 126 4.83 -14.97 9.91
C ARG A 126 5.72 -14.38 8.82
N HIS A 127 5.29 -14.48 7.57
CA HIS A 127 5.79 -13.62 6.51
C HIS A 127 4.72 -12.57 6.20
N THR A 128 5.03 -11.35 6.63
CA THR A 128 4.27 -10.14 6.34
C THR A 128 4.51 -9.76 4.88
N VAL A 129 3.44 -9.55 4.12
CA VAL A 129 3.42 -8.75 2.88
C VAL A 129 2.26 -7.78 2.98
#